data_AF-A0A973P0N3-F1
#
_entry.id   AF-A0A973P0N3-F1
#
_cell.length_a   1.000
_cell.length_b   1.000
_cell.length_c   1.000
_cell.angle_alpha   90.00
_cell.angle_beta   90.00
_cell.angle_gamma   90.00
#
_symmetry.space_group_name_H-M   'P 1'
#
loop_
_entity.id
_entity.type
_entity.pdbx_description
1 polymer ?
#
loop_
_entity_poly.entity_id
_entity_poly.type
_entity_poly.pdbx_seq_one_letter_code
_entity_poly.pdbx_strand_id
1 'polypeptide(L)'
;MPAARAPHRAHTIGPAWHWSDLNVPLTLAAVAAVALWLLAVVAVKAATRPRMPQAGPRTMDLRPEPPAVAEFLTGGWEVGGSAVPATLVDLAGRGLLGFEQVGPDPRDTLVRVKGDGSFLSSQPGYAGPSAVPQAAAAATNGGFDPGATMATVGGRPFYVPARGNPGPLLPFEKRVLHRVTALASGGVVPARALQQGTKDQDAKWHKAFDREVVADARARGLSRARYSTGIKALLVLLALVPAVLAAVASAKSRANGDGNGGLFGAVLIGALLIVGSLGGERETKAGQEVCAEWLGLRDWLGADEQFRRLPPAAVAIWDRYLAFAAGFGIARKTVGALPLGARDERRAWSTYGGVWHEVRLGYDAATERRVRHPKRSVHIALRRIAACLMLVPGLVWIAAHKHWMMRLPLEHGTDVKVFTTIAIAVACVIVSVSLYNVGNRPSRGQIIAIAFYILAPGALLWYVSHSLTMTNYEVSHTYVGYGLIAMSTLLALVTAWNLVLLFGALADLALREQIAGEVVRIRDRSEDRHIAVDPGGVEKVRAWPVAGSAFAGLEEGATVTVQRGRWFGYIYDVSVTTASARGSLFAEAV
;
A
#
# COMPACT_ATOMS: atom_id res chain seq x y z
N MET A 1 -55.23 -57.17 -13.04
CA MET A 1 -54.03 -57.70 -12.36
C MET A 1 -52.87 -56.73 -12.59
N PRO A 2 -52.34 -56.06 -11.56
CA PRO A 2 -51.24 -55.10 -11.71
C PRO A 2 -49.88 -55.79 -11.59
N ALA A 3 -48.91 -55.35 -12.41
CA ALA A 3 -47.52 -55.75 -12.36
C ALA A 3 -46.80 -55.08 -11.17
N ALA A 4 -46.16 -55.88 -10.32
CA ALA A 4 -45.40 -55.41 -9.16
C ALA A 4 -44.10 -54.71 -9.61
N ARG A 5 -44.00 -53.40 -9.34
CA ARG A 5 -42.75 -52.62 -9.47
C ARG A 5 -41.75 -53.05 -8.38
N ALA A 6 -40.53 -53.34 -8.81
CA ALA A 6 -39.39 -53.57 -7.92
C ALA A 6 -39.06 -52.32 -7.08
N PRO A 7 -38.60 -52.46 -5.82
CA PRO A 7 -38.31 -51.32 -4.96
C PRO A 7 -37.02 -50.60 -5.40
N HIS A 8 -37.13 -49.28 -5.61
CA HIS A 8 -35.98 -48.39 -5.76
C HIS A 8 -35.14 -48.40 -4.48
N ARG A 9 -33.89 -48.88 -4.57
CA ARG A 9 -32.89 -48.72 -3.50
C ARG A 9 -32.63 -47.21 -3.31
N ALA A 10 -32.94 -46.71 -2.13
CA ALA A 10 -32.54 -45.39 -1.69
C ALA A 10 -31.01 -45.35 -1.57
N HIS A 11 -30.35 -44.58 -2.43
CA HIS A 11 -28.95 -44.21 -2.23
C HIS A 11 -28.88 -43.27 -1.03
N THR A 12 -28.43 -43.78 0.11
CA THR A 12 -28.12 -42.98 1.29
C THR A 12 -26.94 -42.06 0.97
N ILE A 13 -27.20 -40.76 0.86
CA ILE A 13 -26.18 -39.71 0.78
C ILE A 13 -25.66 -39.48 2.20
N GLY A 14 -24.84 -40.41 2.70
CA GLY A 14 -23.95 -40.17 3.83
C GLY A 14 -22.62 -39.60 3.33
N PRO A 15 -21.85 -38.87 4.15
CA PRO A 15 -20.48 -38.48 3.79
C PRO A 15 -19.68 -39.75 3.46
N ALA A 16 -19.04 -39.79 2.29
CA ALA A 16 -18.36 -40.98 1.74
C ALA A 16 -17.10 -41.44 2.50
N TRP A 17 -16.89 -41.01 3.73
CA TRP A 17 -15.72 -41.32 4.54
C TRP A 17 -16.12 -41.87 5.91
N HIS A 18 -15.82 -43.14 6.17
CA HIS A 18 -15.90 -43.73 7.50
C HIS A 18 -14.50 -43.80 8.15
N TRP A 19 -14.41 -43.52 9.46
CA TRP A 19 -13.14 -43.56 10.22
C TRP A 19 -12.44 -44.94 10.17
N SER A 20 -13.18 -46.00 9.84
CA SER A 20 -12.68 -47.37 9.64
C SER A 20 -11.82 -47.54 8.39
N ASP A 21 -11.87 -46.61 7.43
CA ASP A 21 -11.16 -46.72 6.14
C ASP A 21 -9.74 -46.11 6.20
N LEU A 22 -9.39 -45.50 7.34
CA LEU A 22 -8.06 -45.00 7.63
C LEU A 22 -7.21 -46.12 8.21
N ASN A 23 -6.02 -46.33 7.64
CA ASN A 23 -5.01 -47.16 8.28
C ASN A 23 -4.45 -46.40 9.51
N VAL A 24 -5.16 -46.51 10.63
CA VAL A 24 -4.89 -45.78 11.89
C VAL A 24 -3.42 -45.88 12.32
N PRO A 25 -2.74 -47.04 12.25
CA PRO A 25 -1.31 -47.12 12.57
C PRO A 25 -0.43 -46.24 11.67
N LEU A 26 -0.65 -46.25 10.35
CA LEU A 26 0.15 -45.47 9.40
C LEU A 26 -0.12 -43.97 9.48
N THR A 27 -1.38 -43.58 9.75
CA THR A 27 -1.72 -42.17 9.93
C THR A 27 -1.14 -41.62 11.23
N LEU A 28 -1.19 -42.38 12.33
CA LEU A 28 -0.51 -42.02 13.58
C LEU A 28 1.01 -41.93 13.41
N ALA A 29 1.62 -42.86 12.65
CA ALA A 29 3.05 -42.81 12.34
C ALA A 29 3.43 -41.58 11.50
N ALA A 30 2.63 -41.22 10.49
CA ALA A 30 2.85 -40.03 9.68
C ALA A 30 2.75 -38.74 10.53
N VAL A 31 1.73 -38.65 11.40
CA VAL A 31 1.57 -37.52 12.33
C VAL A 31 2.74 -37.42 13.30
N ALA A 32 3.17 -38.54 13.89
CA ALA A 32 4.32 -38.59 14.78
C ALA A 32 5.62 -38.16 14.06
N ALA A 33 5.83 -38.60 12.82
CA ALA A 33 6.98 -38.19 12.02
C ALA A 33 6.97 -36.68 11.69
N VAL A 34 5.79 -36.10 11.38
CA VAL A 34 5.66 -34.64 11.19
C VAL A 34 5.98 -33.91 12.50
N ALA A 35 5.46 -34.39 13.63
CA ALA A 35 5.72 -33.79 14.94
C ALA A 35 7.22 -33.82 15.30
N LEU A 36 7.88 -34.97 15.10
CA LEU A 36 9.33 -35.11 15.32
C LEU A 36 10.14 -34.20 14.40
N TRP A 37 9.73 -34.09 13.12
CA TRP A 37 10.37 -33.18 12.18
C TRP A 37 10.21 -31.70 12.61
N LEU A 38 9.02 -31.30 13.04
CA LEU A 38 8.78 -29.96 13.58
C LEU A 38 9.60 -29.71 14.86
N LEU A 39 9.72 -30.70 15.75
CA LEU A 39 10.58 -30.61 16.93
C LEU A 39 12.05 -30.45 16.54
N ALA A 40 12.53 -31.13 15.51
CA ALA A 40 13.88 -30.94 14.98
C ALA A 40 14.09 -29.51 14.45
N VAL A 41 13.12 -28.97 13.70
CA VAL A 41 13.15 -27.57 13.25
C VAL A 41 13.20 -26.60 14.43
N VAL A 42 12.38 -26.83 15.47
CA VAL A 42 12.36 -26.01 16.70
C VAL A 42 13.67 -26.13 17.47
N ALA A 43 14.24 -27.33 17.58
CA ALA A 43 15.51 -27.59 18.25
C ALA A 43 16.67 -26.89 17.53
N VAL A 44 16.72 -26.98 16.19
CA VAL A 44 17.71 -26.25 15.37
C VAL A 44 17.52 -24.74 15.54
N LYS A 45 16.28 -24.23 15.53
CA LYS A 45 16.00 -22.81 15.80
C LYS A 45 16.47 -22.42 17.21
N ALA A 46 16.26 -23.23 18.23
CA ALA A 46 16.69 -22.95 19.61
C ALA A 46 18.22 -22.98 19.77
N ALA A 47 18.90 -24.00 19.23
CA ALA A 47 20.34 -24.17 19.32
C ALA A 47 21.14 -23.12 18.53
N THR A 48 20.53 -22.54 17.50
CA THR A 48 21.14 -21.49 16.66
C THR A 48 20.69 -20.08 17.03
N ARG A 49 20.04 -19.88 18.19
CA ARG A 49 19.63 -18.54 18.64
C ARG A 49 20.86 -17.63 18.74
N PRO A 50 20.83 -16.44 18.11
CA PRO A 50 21.91 -15.49 18.22
C PRO A 50 22.11 -15.06 19.67
N ARG A 51 23.36 -14.82 20.07
CA ARG A 51 23.69 -14.36 21.42
C ARG A 51 24.19 -12.92 21.36
N MET A 52 23.60 -12.05 22.17
CA MET A 52 24.17 -10.73 22.42
C MET A 52 25.30 -10.81 23.45
N PRO A 53 26.45 -10.18 23.20
CA PRO A 53 27.47 -10.01 24.23
C PRO A 53 27.00 -9.01 25.30
N GLN A 54 27.68 -9.02 26.45
CA GLN A 54 27.56 -7.91 27.39
C GLN A 54 28.22 -6.66 26.80
N ALA A 55 27.73 -5.48 27.16
CA ALA A 55 28.33 -4.23 26.75
C ALA A 55 29.77 -4.13 27.27
N GLY A 56 30.69 -3.72 26.40
CA GLY A 56 32.04 -3.36 26.79
C GLY A 56 32.07 -2.06 27.61
N PRO A 57 33.25 -1.61 28.05
CA PRO A 57 33.40 -0.32 28.70
C PRO A 57 32.83 0.82 27.84
N ARG A 58 32.26 1.83 28.48
CA ARG A 58 31.79 3.03 27.78
C ARG A 58 32.97 3.69 27.06
N THR A 59 32.83 3.91 25.76
CA THR A 59 33.86 4.50 24.91
C THR A 59 33.27 5.58 24.02
N MET A 60 34.11 6.54 23.63
CA MET A 60 33.80 7.56 22.61
C MET A 60 34.39 7.17 21.25
N ASP A 61 35.19 6.11 21.16
CA ASP A 61 35.92 5.77 19.95
C ASP A 61 34.98 5.29 18.84
N LEU A 62 34.98 6.02 17.72
CA LEU A 62 34.25 5.65 16.53
C LEU A 62 35.06 4.65 15.71
N ARG A 63 34.61 3.40 15.72
CA ARG A 63 35.17 2.36 14.86
C ARG A 63 34.82 2.57 13.37
N PRO A 64 35.50 1.88 12.44
CA PRO A 64 35.30 2.08 11.00
C PRO A 64 34.00 1.49 10.44
N GLU A 65 33.26 0.66 11.19
CA GLU A 65 31.99 0.12 10.69
C GLU A 65 30.92 1.23 10.56
N PRO A 66 30.12 1.24 9.48
CA PRO A 66 29.08 2.25 9.26
C PRO A 66 27.90 2.07 10.24
N PRO A 67 27.09 3.12 10.48
CA PRO A 67 26.06 3.08 11.51
C PRO A 67 24.93 2.07 11.24
N ALA A 68 24.63 1.74 9.98
CA ALA A 68 23.69 0.66 9.67
C ALA A 68 24.22 -0.73 10.09
N VAL A 69 25.53 -0.96 9.96
CA VAL A 69 26.16 -2.20 10.41
C VAL A 69 26.24 -2.23 11.94
N ALA A 70 26.59 -1.12 12.58
CA ALA A 70 26.58 -1.02 14.04
C ALA A 70 25.16 -1.25 14.63
N GLU A 71 24.13 -0.71 13.99
CA GLU A 71 22.72 -0.96 14.32
C GLU A 71 22.37 -2.43 14.17
N PHE A 72 22.72 -3.05 13.04
CA PHE A 72 22.51 -4.48 12.81
C PHE A 72 23.18 -5.37 13.89
N LEU A 73 24.41 -5.05 14.29
CA LEU A 73 25.13 -5.81 15.33
C LEU A 73 24.49 -5.64 16.72
N THR A 74 24.13 -4.41 17.07
CA THR A 74 23.54 -4.07 18.39
C THR A 74 22.02 -4.29 18.48
N GLY A 75 21.37 -4.51 17.34
CA GLY A 75 19.94 -4.79 17.17
C GLY A 75 19.59 -6.29 17.21
N GLY A 76 20.58 -7.15 17.50
CA GLY A 76 20.36 -8.58 17.63
C GLY A 76 20.55 -9.35 16.32
N TRP A 77 21.45 -8.85 15.46
CA TRP A 77 21.75 -9.46 14.15
C TRP A 77 20.56 -9.37 13.19
N GLU A 78 19.75 -8.32 13.35
CA GLU A 78 18.62 -7.96 12.51
C GLU A 78 18.74 -6.46 12.18
N VAL A 79 18.45 -6.09 10.94
CA VAL A 79 18.47 -4.68 10.51
C VAL A 79 17.14 -4.06 10.95
N GLY A 80 17.19 -3.04 11.78
CA GLY A 80 16.00 -2.34 12.26
C GLY A 80 15.67 -1.10 11.44
N GLY A 81 14.49 -0.53 11.70
CA GLY A 81 13.95 0.60 10.94
C GLY A 81 14.76 1.90 11.05
N SER A 82 15.72 1.99 11.97
CA SER A 82 16.57 3.17 12.17
C SER A 82 17.85 3.13 11.30
N ALA A 83 18.22 1.98 10.74
CA ALA A 83 19.43 1.83 9.93
C ALA A 83 19.45 2.76 8.71
N VAL A 84 18.29 2.92 8.05
CA VAL A 84 18.15 3.77 6.86
C VAL A 84 18.31 5.27 7.21
N PRO A 85 17.54 5.84 8.18
CA PRO A 85 17.78 7.21 8.65
C PRO A 85 19.20 7.43 9.19
N ALA A 86 19.78 6.47 9.91
CA ALA A 86 21.15 6.55 10.42
C ALA A 86 22.17 6.65 9.28
N THR A 87 22.01 5.85 8.22
CA THR A 87 22.83 5.93 7.01
C THR A 87 22.70 7.30 6.35
N LEU A 88 21.48 7.83 6.26
CA LEU A 88 21.27 9.16 5.68
C LEU A 88 21.98 10.27 6.48
N VAL A 89 21.97 10.18 7.81
CA VAL A 89 22.69 11.12 8.69
C VAL A 89 24.21 10.95 8.57
N ASP A 90 24.73 9.73 8.42
CA ASP A 90 26.17 9.49 8.19
C ASP A 90 26.65 10.10 6.87
N LEU A 91 25.85 9.95 5.81
CA LEU A 91 26.12 10.60 4.52
C LEU A 91 26.13 12.14 4.62
N ALA A 92 25.32 12.71 5.52
CA ALA A 92 25.34 14.14 5.81
C ALA A 92 26.60 14.58 6.56
N GLY A 93 27.03 13.79 7.56
CA GLY A 93 28.29 13.98 8.29
C GLY A 93 29.49 13.93 7.36
N ARG A 94 29.50 12.98 6.42
CA ARG A 94 30.50 12.85 5.33
C ARG A 94 30.39 13.94 4.25
N GLY A 95 29.44 14.87 4.35
CA GLY A 95 29.34 16.02 3.45
C GLY A 95 28.80 15.74 2.04
N LEU A 96 28.13 14.61 1.84
CA LEU A 96 27.45 14.28 0.57
C LEU A 96 26.06 14.94 0.46
N LEU A 97 25.47 15.27 1.62
CA LEU A 97 24.22 15.99 1.73
C LEU A 97 24.22 16.91 2.96
N GLY A 98 23.28 17.84 3.01
CA GLY A 98 23.10 18.77 4.12
C GLY A 98 21.67 18.74 4.64
N PHE A 99 21.51 19.02 5.93
CA PHE A 99 20.20 19.25 6.54
C PHE A 99 20.07 20.73 6.91
N GLU A 100 18.97 21.35 6.50
CA GLU A 100 18.62 22.71 6.84
C GLU A 100 17.25 22.70 7.51
N GLN A 101 17.17 23.11 8.78
CA GLN A 101 15.91 23.17 9.49
C GLN A 101 15.28 24.56 9.31
N VAL A 102 14.15 24.62 8.62
CA VAL A 102 13.47 25.89 8.27
C VAL A 102 12.44 26.30 9.33
N GLY A 103 11.90 25.34 10.09
CA GLY A 103 10.87 25.55 11.11
C GLY A 103 11.22 24.98 12.48
N PRO A 104 10.42 25.31 13.52
CA PRO A 104 10.63 24.82 14.88
C PRO A 104 10.39 23.29 15.02
N ASP A 105 9.59 22.69 14.13
CA ASP A 105 9.42 21.24 14.07
C ASP A 105 10.64 20.63 13.34
N PRO A 106 11.35 19.65 13.93
CA PRO A 106 12.41 18.90 13.26
C PRO A 106 11.98 18.28 11.92
N ARG A 107 10.69 18.03 11.72
CA ARG A 107 10.16 17.51 10.45
C ARG A 107 10.12 18.54 9.32
N ASP A 108 10.31 19.82 9.63
CA ASP A 108 10.44 20.91 8.64
C ASP A 108 11.92 21.07 8.20
N THR A 109 12.66 19.96 8.21
CA THR A 109 14.03 19.87 7.71
C THR A 109 14.00 19.67 6.19
N LEU A 110 14.78 20.46 5.48
CA LEU A 110 15.11 20.27 4.08
C LEU A 110 16.42 19.48 3.96
N VAL A 111 16.43 18.47 3.11
CA VAL A 111 17.62 17.73 2.71
C VAL A 111 18.14 18.33 1.42
N ARG A 112 19.37 18.81 1.43
CA ARG A 112 20.05 19.34 0.24
C ARG A 112 21.05 18.32 -0.27
N VAL A 113 20.90 17.93 -1.53
CA VAL A 113 21.85 17.08 -2.24
C VAL A 113 22.96 17.98 -2.78
N LYS A 114 24.22 17.58 -2.59
CA LYS A 114 25.36 18.33 -3.11
C LYS A 114 25.41 18.19 -4.64
N GLY A 115 24.86 19.16 -5.36
CA GLY A 115 25.12 19.40 -6.78
C GLY A 115 26.29 20.36 -6.93
N ASP A 116 27.26 20.01 -7.77
CA ASP A 116 28.37 20.79 -8.32
C ASP A 116 28.62 22.17 -7.63
N GLY A 117 29.48 22.17 -6.61
CA GLY A 117 30.23 23.35 -6.14
C GLY A 117 29.51 24.49 -5.39
N SER A 118 28.18 24.61 -5.44
CA SER A 118 27.48 25.83 -4.99
C SER A 118 27.13 25.92 -3.49
N PHE A 119 27.43 24.89 -2.69
CA PHE A 119 27.08 24.82 -1.26
C PHE A 119 27.76 25.91 -0.41
N LEU A 120 28.92 26.41 -0.83
CA LEU A 120 29.69 27.34 -0.01
C LEU A 120 29.18 28.79 -0.10
N SER A 121 28.44 29.20 -1.13
CA SER A 121 28.09 30.62 -1.31
C SER A 121 26.73 31.04 -0.74
N SER A 122 25.90 30.11 -0.26
CA SER A 122 24.49 30.39 0.08
C SER A 122 24.12 30.24 1.56
N GLN A 123 25.06 29.88 2.44
CA GLN A 123 24.81 30.03 3.87
C GLN A 123 24.81 31.51 4.25
N PRO A 124 23.78 32.03 4.95
CA PRO A 124 23.80 33.39 5.48
C PRO A 124 25.00 33.53 6.43
N GLY A 125 26.04 34.24 5.96
CA GLY A 125 27.31 34.39 6.68
C GLY A 125 28.57 33.94 5.93
N TYR A 126 28.47 33.35 4.72
CA TYR A 126 29.64 32.93 3.94
C TYR A 126 29.84 33.80 2.69
N ALA A 127 30.72 34.80 2.78
CA ALA A 127 31.32 35.44 1.61
C ALA A 127 32.58 34.64 1.26
N GLY A 128 32.51 33.78 0.25
CA GLY A 128 33.67 33.02 -0.22
C GLY A 128 34.74 33.97 -0.80
N PRO A 129 36.04 33.69 -0.62
CA PRO A 129 37.08 34.44 -1.30
C PRO A 129 37.02 34.11 -2.80
N SER A 130 36.62 35.11 -3.58
CA SER A 130 36.83 35.13 -5.03
C SER A 130 38.30 34.88 -5.31
N ALA A 131 38.59 33.83 -6.09
CA ALA A 131 39.84 33.58 -6.82
C ALA A 131 41.16 33.94 -6.08
N VAL A 132 41.83 32.96 -5.46
CA VAL A 132 43.25 33.07 -5.10
C VAL A 132 44.08 32.18 -6.04
N PRO A 133 45.12 32.72 -6.70
CA PRO A 133 45.89 32.00 -7.72
C PRO A 133 46.75 30.87 -7.13
N GLN A 134 46.92 29.81 -7.93
CA GLN A 134 47.85 28.69 -7.70
C GLN A 134 49.31 29.18 -7.68
N ALA A 135 49.77 29.72 -6.55
CA ALA A 135 51.18 30.04 -6.36
C ALA A 135 51.54 30.12 -4.86
N ALA A 136 51.36 29.02 -4.12
CA ALA A 136 51.94 28.85 -2.78
C ALA A 136 51.95 27.37 -2.35
N ALA A 137 52.48 26.49 -3.20
CA ALA A 137 52.75 25.10 -2.84
C ALA A 137 54.27 24.92 -2.64
N ALA A 138 54.82 25.53 -1.58
CA ALA A 138 56.15 25.19 -1.10
C ALA A 138 56.31 25.64 0.36
N ALA A 139 56.74 24.69 1.19
CA ALA A 139 57.19 24.81 2.59
C ALA A 139 56.10 24.91 3.67
N THR A 140 55.83 23.78 4.34
CA THR A 140 56.13 23.58 5.78
C THR A 140 55.88 22.12 6.17
N ASN A 141 56.89 21.47 6.76
CA ASN A 141 56.77 20.17 7.43
C ASN A 141 56.17 20.36 8.82
N GLY A 142 54.97 19.83 9.04
CA GLY A 142 54.25 19.82 10.31
C GLY A 142 52.79 19.49 10.02
N GLY A 143 52.21 18.51 10.73
CA GLY A 143 50.91 17.92 10.42
C GLY A 143 49.75 18.91 10.38
N PHE A 144 49.55 19.52 9.20
CA PHE A 144 48.49 20.43 8.88
C PHE A 144 47.70 19.83 7.72
N ASP A 145 46.41 19.61 7.94
CA ASP A 145 45.49 19.06 6.95
C ASP A 145 45.36 20.07 5.79
N PRO A 146 45.83 19.78 4.57
CA PRO A 146 45.95 20.77 3.49
C PRO A 146 44.61 21.28 2.94
N GLY A 147 43.48 20.82 3.51
CA GLY A 147 42.12 21.23 3.15
C GLY A 147 41.41 22.12 4.19
N ALA A 148 41.98 22.35 5.38
CA ALA A 148 41.33 23.16 6.40
C ALA A 148 41.37 24.66 6.03
N THR A 149 40.20 25.26 5.81
CA THR A 149 40.09 26.70 5.62
C THR A 149 39.95 27.39 6.98
N MET A 150 40.88 28.30 7.29
CA MET A 150 40.70 29.26 8.39
C MET A 150 39.69 30.33 7.96
N ALA A 151 38.49 30.29 8.51
CA ALA A 151 37.53 31.39 8.40
C ALA A 151 37.71 32.32 9.61
N THR A 152 37.70 33.63 9.38
CA THR A 152 37.82 34.62 10.47
C THR A 152 36.46 35.25 10.71
N VAL A 153 35.87 35.03 11.88
CA VAL A 153 34.63 35.69 12.31
C VAL A 153 34.98 36.57 13.51
N GLY A 154 34.78 37.89 13.37
CA GLY A 154 35.07 38.86 14.45
C GLY A 154 36.56 38.95 14.83
N GLY A 155 37.48 38.70 13.90
CA GLY A 155 38.93 38.77 14.15
C GLY A 155 39.53 37.56 14.88
N ARG A 156 38.75 36.49 15.11
CA ARG A 156 39.25 35.23 15.68
C ARG A 156 39.29 34.13 14.62
N PRO A 157 40.41 33.38 14.51
CA PRO A 157 40.49 32.25 13.60
C PRO A 157 39.54 31.14 14.06
N PHE A 158 38.65 30.71 13.17
CA PHE A 158 37.76 29.57 13.36
C PHE A 158 38.19 28.46 12.41
N TYR A 159 38.40 27.26 12.96
CA TYR A 159 38.72 26.08 12.17
C TYR A 159 37.43 25.57 11.54
N VAL A 160 37.29 25.68 10.21
CA VAL A 160 36.25 24.98 9.47
C VAL A 160 36.87 23.66 9.01
N PRO A 161 36.56 22.51 9.66
CA PRO A 161 37.06 21.25 9.18
C PRO A 161 36.53 21.04 7.76
N ALA A 162 37.44 20.80 6.82
CA ALA A 162 37.03 20.22 5.54
C ALA A 162 36.29 18.93 5.87
N ARG A 163 34.98 18.87 5.59
CA ARG A 163 34.25 17.59 5.65
C ARG A 163 35.04 16.63 4.77
N GLY A 164 35.60 15.59 5.39
CA GLY A 164 36.60 14.73 4.79
C GLY A 164 36.15 14.17 3.44
N ASN A 165 37.12 13.80 2.61
CA ASN A 165 36.86 13.06 1.37
C ASN A 165 35.84 11.95 1.67
N PRO A 166 34.66 11.92 1.02
CA PRO A 166 33.57 11.06 1.43
C PRO A 166 33.89 9.56 1.41
N GLY A 167 35.05 9.12 0.93
CA GLY A 167 35.42 7.71 0.88
C GLY A 167 34.56 6.93 -0.13
N PRO A 168 34.90 5.67 -0.42
CA PRO A 168 34.09 4.85 -1.31
C PRO A 168 32.72 4.57 -0.68
N LEU A 169 31.65 4.80 -1.45
CA LEU A 169 30.28 4.50 -1.04
C LEU A 169 29.99 3.01 -1.09
N LEU A 170 29.43 2.48 -0.01
CA LEU A 170 28.93 1.10 0.08
C LEU A 170 27.63 0.92 -0.73
N PRO A 171 27.25 -0.31 -1.14
CA PRO A 171 26.05 -0.53 -1.95
C PRO A 171 24.75 0.03 -1.31
N PHE A 172 24.54 -0.20 -0.01
CA PHE A 172 23.37 0.31 0.70
C PHE A 172 23.41 1.85 0.87
N GLU A 173 24.60 2.44 0.99
CA GLU A 173 24.77 3.89 1.04
C GLU A 173 24.40 4.53 -0.31
N LYS A 174 24.86 3.93 -1.42
CA LYS A 174 24.46 4.35 -2.78
C LYS A 174 22.95 4.26 -2.97
N ARG A 175 22.31 3.21 -2.45
CA ARG A 175 20.86 3.02 -2.51
C ARG A 175 20.10 4.13 -1.76
N VAL A 176 20.55 4.50 -0.57
CA VAL A 176 19.95 5.61 0.21
C VAL A 176 20.20 6.95 -0.49
N LEU A 177 21.44 7.20 -0.95
CA LEU A 177 21.78 8.42 -1.68
C LEU A 177 20.94 8.56 -2.95
N HIS A 178 20.86 7.50 -3.76
CA HIS A 178 20.05 7.45 -4.98
C HIS A 178 18.58 7.75 -4.70
N ARG A 179 18.03 7.21 -3.59
CA ARG A 179 16.65 7.50 -3.15
C ARG A 179 16.41 8.98 -2.91
N VAL A 180 17.35 9.67 -2.27
CA VAL A 180 17.25 11.10 -2.00
C VAL A 180 17.50 11.93 -3.25
N THR A 181 18.51 11.57 -4.07
CA THR A 181 18.84 12.31 -5.29
C THR A 181 17.75 12.23 -6.34
N ALA A 182 17.08 11.08 -6.48
CA ALA A 182 15.97 10.93 -7.41
C ALA A 182 14.73 11.75 -7.02
N LEU A 183 14.56 12.04 -5.72
CA LEU A 183 13.46 12.86 -5.20
C LEU A 183 13.77 14.36 -5.18
N ALA A 184 15.04 14.73 -5.26
CA ALA A 184 15.48 16.11 -5.18
C ALA A 184 15.02 16.90 -6.41
N SER A 185 14.33 18.00 -6.19
CA SER A 185 14.01 19.00 -7.22
C SER A 185 14.83 20.25 -6.93
N GLY A 186 15.64 20.68 -7.91
CA GLY A 186 16.60 21.77 -7.70
C GLY A 186 17.65 21.48 -6.61
N GLY A 187 17.98 20.20 -6.39
CA GLY A 187 18.93 19.77 -5.35
C GLY A 187 18.37 19.78 -3.93
N VAL A 188 17.07 19.97 -3.74
CA VAL A 188 16.42 20.02 -2.41
C VAL A 188 15.23 19.07 -2.33
N VAL A 189 15.06 18.40 -1.19
CA VAL A 189 13.88 17.61 -0.87
C VAL A 189 13.48 17.81 0.60
N PRO A 190 12.21 18.16 0.91
CA PRO A 190 11.72 18.17 2.28
C PRO A 190 11.79 16.78 2.92
N ALA A 191 12.14 16.69 4.20
CA ALA A 191 12.28 15.41 4.89
C ALA A 191 10.97 14.59 4.86
N ARG A 192 9.81 15.25 4.95
CA ARG A 192 8.48 14.60 4.82
C ARG A 192 8.17 14.11 3.40
N ALA A 193 8.91 14.57 2.38
CA ALA A 193 8.78 14.13 0.99
C ALA A 193 9.66 12.90 0.66
N LEU A 194 10.45 12.38 1.62
CA LEU A 194 11.30 11.20 1.44
C LEU A 194 10.52 9.87 1.32
N GLN A 195 9.23 9.87 1.67
CA GLN A 195 8.36 8.71 1.52
C GLN A 195 7.99 8.48 0.05
N GLN A 196 8.16 7.25 -0.46
CA GLN A 196 7.91 6.92 -1.86
C GLN A 196 7.45 5.48 -2.01
N GLY A 197 6.82 5.18 -3.16
CA GLY A 197 6.43 3.83 -3.54
C GLY A 197 5.19 3.31 -2.80
N THR A 198 4.63 2.23 -3.30
CA THR A 198 3.59 1.47 -2.60
C THR A 198 4.19 0.72 -1.39
N LYS A 199 3.34 0.23 -0.49
CA LYS A 199 3.78 -0.59 0.66
C LYS A 199 4.62 -1.80 0.22
N ASP A 200 4.24 -2.44 -0.88
CA ASP A 200 4.96 -3.60 -1.40
C ASP A 200 6.30 -3.21 -2.04
N GLN A 201 6.35 -2.08 -2.76
CA GLN A 201 7.60 -1.55 -3.34
C GLN A 201 8.58 -1.12 -2.25
N ASP A 202 8.11 -0.41 -1.22
CA ASP A 202 8.94 0.02 -0.09
C ASP A 202 9.44 -1.20 0.70
N ALA A 203 8.60 -2.21 0.95
CA ALA A 203 9.04 -3.45 1.61
C ALA A 203 10.10 -4.21 0.80
N LYS A 204 9.97 -4.25 -0.54
CA LYS A 204 11.02 -4.83 -1.42
C LYS A 204 12.32 -4.02 -1.36
N TRP A 205 12.23 -2.69 -1.34
CA TRP A 205 13.38 -1.80 -1.24
C TRP A 205 14.12 -1.96 0.09
N HIS A 206 13.39 -1.98 1.22
CA HIS A 206 13.96 -2.24 2.55
C HIS A 206 14.62 -3.62 2.60
N LYS A 207 13.96 -4.66 2.06
CA LYS A 207 14.56 -6.00 1.98
C LYS A 207 15.86 -6.04 1.16
N ALA A 208 16.00 -5.19 0.15
CA ALA A 208 17.25 -5.07 -0.62
C ALA A 208 18.33 -4.34 0.18
N PHE A 209 17.97 -3.25 0.87
CA PHE A 209 18.85 -2.54 1.80
C PHE A 209 19.36 -3.48 2.91
N ASP A 210 18.47 -4.22 3.57
CA ASP A 210 18.83 -5.16 4.63
C ASP A 210 19.81 -6.21 4.15
N ARG A 211 19.60 -6.73 2.92
CA ARG A 211 20.50 -7.71 2.30
C ARG A 211 21.89 -7.12 2.06
N GLU A 212 21.98 -5.86 1.64
CA GLU A 212 23.25 -5.18 1.39
C GLU A 212 24.01 -4.87 2.69
N VAL A 213 23.31 -4.46 3.75
CA VAL A 213 23.90 -4.28 5.09
C VAL A 213 24.42 -5.61 5.64
N VAL A 214 23.63 -6.68 5.55
CA VAL A 214 24.05 -8.03 5.96
C VAL A 214 25.22 -8.53 5.13
N ALA A 215 25.24 -8.25 3.82
CA ALA A 215 26.36 -8.62 2.96
C ALA A 215 27.66 -7.91 3.36
N ASP A 216 27.61 -6.62 3.69
CA ASP A 216 28.77 -5.87 4.18
C ASP A 216 29.25 -6.41 5.55
N ALA A 217 28.34 -6.68 6.49
CA ALA A 217 28.68 -7.27 7.79
C ALA A 217 29.33 -8.66 7.65
N ARG A 218 28.86 -9.48 6.70
CA ARG A 218 29.47 -10.79 6.38
C ARG A 218 30.82 -10.64 5.69
N ALA A 219 30.98 -9.69 4.78
CA ALA A 219 32.25 -9.41 4.10
C ALA A 219 33.35 -8.99 5.09
N ARG A 220 32.96 -8.29 6.16
CA ARG A 220 33.84 -7.94 7.30
C ARG A 220 34.07 -9.10 8.28
N GLY A 221 33.44 -10.26 8.07
CA GLY A 221 33.54 -11.42 8.96
C GLY A 221 32.84 -11.25 10.31
N LEU A 222 31.94 -10.27 10.44
CA LEU A 222 31.24 -9.95 11.70
C LEU A 222 29.98 -10.80 11.90
N SER A 223 29.34 -11.23 10.81
CA SER A 223 28.17 -12.09 10.85
C SER A 223 28.29 -13.27 9.90
N ARG A 224 27.45 -14.28 10.10
CA ARG A 224 27.33 -15.45 9.24
C ARG A 224 25.88 -15.90 9.14
N ALA A 225 25.55 -16.60 8.05
CA ALA A 225 24.23 -17.21 7.88
C ALA A 225 23.93 -18.17 9.04
N ARG A 226 22.76 -17.99 9.68
CA ARG A 226 22.34 -18.85 10.80
C ARG A 226 22.12 -20.31 10.38
N TYR A 227 21.57 -20.50 9.18
CA TYR A 227 21.29 -21.81 8.61
C TYR A 227 22.10 -22.01 7.35
N SER A 228 23.11 -22.90 7.41
CA SER A 228 23.89 -23.27 6.24
C SER A 228 23.03 -24.02 5.22
N THR A 229 23.47 -24.04 3.96
CA THR A 229 22.82 -24.83 2.90
C THR A 229 22.72 -26.31 3.29
N GLY A 230 23.74 -26.85 3.97
CA GLY A 230 23.75 -28.22 4.47
C GLY A 230 22.66 -28.51 5.50
N ILE A 231 22.45 -27.61 6.48
CA ILE A 231 21.38 -27.77 7.49
C ILE A 231 20.00 -27.70 6.83
N LYS A 232 19.80 -26.77 5.89
CA LYS A 232 18.55 -26.68 5.13
C LYS A 232 18.28 -27.93 4.30
N ALA A 233 19.29 -28.43 3.59
CA ALA A 233 19.21 -29.67 2.84
C ALA A 233 18.89 -30.86 3.74
N LEU A 234 19.54 -30.97 4.91
CA LEU A 234 19.27 -32.01 5.90
C LEU A 234 17.82 -31.96 6.41
N LEU A 235 17.29 -30.77 6.72
CA LEU A 235 15.90 -30.62 7.15
C LEU A 235 14.90 -30.98 6.05
N VAL A 236 15.19 -30.66 4.79
CA VAL A 236 14.37 -31.06 3.64
C VAL A 236 14.41 -32.56 3.43
N LEU A 237 15.60 -33.18 3.52
CA LEU A 237 15.75 -34.64 3.44
C LEU A 237 15.00 -35.34 4.57
N LEU A 238 15.09 -34.82 5.80
CA LEU A 238 14.34 -35.36 6.94
C LEU A 238 12.82 -35.22 6.77
N ALA A 239 12.35 -34.21 6.03
CA ALA A 239 10.94 -34.04 5.70
C ALA A 239 10.40 -35.09 4.71
N LEU A 240 11.26 -35.81 3.99
CA LEU A 240 10.84 -36.90 3.11
C LEU A 240 10.24 -38.06 3.90
N VAL A 241 10.71 -38.31 5.13
CA VAL A 241 10.20 -39.38 6.00
C VAL A 241 8.69 -39.21 6.29
N PRO A 242 8.22 -38.09 6.88
CA PRO A 242 6.79 -37.88 7.08
C PRO A 242 6.01 -37.79 5.76
N ALA A 243 6.60 -37.23 4.70
CA ALA A 243 5.94 -37.15 3.41
C ALA A 243 5.66 -38.55 2.84
N VAL A 244 6.67 -39.43 2.78
CA VAL A 244 6.53 -40.81 2.30
C VAL A 244 5.56 -41.61 3.17
N LEU A 245 5.61 -41.46 4.50
CA LEU A 245 4.64 -42.10 5.40
C LEU A 245 3.20 -41.64 5.13
N ALA A 246 2.99 -40.34 4.90
CA ALA A 246 1.69 -39.82 4.50
C ALA A 246 1.25 -40.38 3.13
N ALA A 247 2.17 -40.47 2.16
CA ALA A 247 1.89 -41.06 0.84
C ALA A 247 1.45 -42.52 0.95
N VAL A 248 2.17 -43.33 1.72
CA VAL A 248 1.88 -44.75 1.93
C VAL A 248 0.56 -44.94 2.69
N ALA A 249 0.30 -44.11 3.70
CA ALA A 249 -0.99 -44.11 4.41
C ALA A 249 -2.16 -43.81 3.45
N SER A 250 -2.03 -42.78 2.62
CA SER A 250 -3.04 -42.42 1.62
C SER A 250 -3.19 -43.45 0.50
N ALA A 251 -2.08 -44.05 0.06
CA ALA A 251 -2.09 -45.10 -0.96
C ALA A 251 -2.74 -46.40 -0.46
N LYS A 252 -2.58 -46.75 0.82
CA LYS A 252 -3.29 -47.90 1.40
C LYS A 252 -4.77 -47.61 1.65
N SER A 253 -5.17 -46.37 1.99
CA SER A 253 -6.60 -45.99 1.95
C SER A 253 -7.19 -46.02 0.54
N ARG A 254 -6.36 -45.90 -0.51
CA ARG A 254 -6.75 -45.98 -1.93
C ARG A 254 -7.32 -47.35 -2.32
N ALA A 255 -6.91 -48.42 -1.63
CA ALA A 255 -7.50 -49.75 -1.83
C ALA A 255 -8.98 -49.83 -1.41
N ASN A 256 -9.48 -48.81 -0.68
CA ASN A 256 -10.88 -48.69 -0.23
C ASN A 256 -11.70 -47.64 -1.03
N GLY A 257 -11.16 -47.04 -2.10
CA GLY A 257 -11.94 -46.26 -3.07
C GLY A 257 -11.59 -44.77 -3.24
N ASP A 258 -11.11 -44.06 -2.21
CA ASP A 258 -11.10 -42.56 -2.21
C ASP A 258 -9.73 -41.92 -1.82
N GLY A 259 -8.60 -42.53 -2.16
CA GLY A 259 -7.28 -42.00 -1.76
C GLY A 259 -6.76 -40.85 -2.63
N ASN A 260 -6.81 -39.62 -2.11
CA ASN A 260 -6.20 -38.42 -2.73
C ASN A 260 -4.67 -38.42 -2.54
N GLY A 261 -3.89 -38.53 -3.62
CA GLY A 261 -2.42 -38.45 -3.60
C GLY A 261 -1.86 -37.07 -3.19
N GLY A 262 -2.72 -36.09 -2.94
CA GLY A 262 -2.34 -34.73 -2.56
C GLY A 262 -1.67 -34.60 -1.19
N LEU A 263 -1.82 -35.57 -0.27
CA LEU A 263 -1.26 -35.48 1.10
C LEU A 263 0.28 -35.49 1.13
N PHE A 264 0.93 -36.31 0.29
CA PHE A 264 2.39 -36.26 0.11
C PHE A 264 2.83 -34.86 -0.34
N GLY A 265 2.17 -34.33 -1.38
CA GLY A 265 2.44 -33.01 -1.91
C GLY A 265 2.24 -31.91 -0.87
N ALA A 266 1.15 -31.97 -0.09
CA ALA A 266 0.86 -31.00 0.95
C ALA A 266 1.91 -30.99 2.08
N VAL A 267 2.33 -32.17 2.55
CA VAL A 267 3.38 -32.28 3.60
C VAL A 267 4.71 -31.79 3.08
N LEU A 268 5.10 -32.18 1.85
CA LEU A 268 6.36 -31.76 1.26
C LEU A 268 6.39 -30.26 0.95
N ILE A 269 5.30 -29.69 0.40
CA ILE A 269 5.16 -28.25 0.17
C ILE A 269 5.21 -27.51 1.51
N GLY A 270 4.48 -27.97 2.53
CA GLY A 270 4.51 -27.39 3.87
C GLY A 270 5.93 -27.38 4.45
N ALA A 271 6.67 -28.49 4.30
CA ALA A 271 8.05 -28.57 4.74
C ALA A 271 8.99 -27.63 3.98
N LEU A 272 8.85 -27.55 2.65
CA LEU A 272 9.61 -26.62 1.81
C LEU A 272 9.33 -25.15 2.17
N LEU A 273 8.07 -24.81 2.47
CA LEU A 273 7.70 -23.47 2.91
C LEU A 273 8.31 -23.14 4.29
N ILE A 274 8.26 -24.08 5.23
CA ILE A 274 8.87 -23.90 6.56
C ILE A 274 10.39 -23.76 6.45
N VAL A 275 11.09 -24.67 5.76
CA VAL A 275 12.54 -24.60 5.60
C VAL A 275 12.97 -23.39 4.77
N GLY A 276 12.19 -23.03 3.75
CA GLY A 276 12.39 -21.82 2.95
C GLY A 276 12.25 -20.54 3.77
N SER A 277 11.36 -20.54 4.77
CA SER A 277 11.19 -19.42 5.72
C SER A 277 12.31 -19.31 6.76
N LEU A 278 13.15 -20.34 6.92
CA LEU A 278 14.29 -20.30 7.84
C LEU A 278 15.37 -19.36 7.29
N GLY A 279 15.34 -18.13 7.77
CA GLY A 279 16.34 -17.10 7.55
C GLY A 279 16.91 -16.56 8.87
N GLY A 280 17.94 -15.75 8.76
CA GLY A 280 18.53 -15.04 9.88
C GLY A 280 20.06 -15.09 9.87
N GLU A 281 20.64 -14.14 10.60
CA GLU A 281 22.06 -14.04 10.83
C GLU A 281 22.43 -14.58 12.20
N ARG A 282 23.72 -14.88 12.36
CA ARG A 282 24.32 -15.33 13.60
C ARG A 282 25.69 -14.67 13.76
N GLU A 283 26.07 -14.49 15.01
CA GLU A 283 27.37 -13.95 15.40
C GLU A 283 28.56 -14.80 14.92
N THR A 284 29.68 -14.11 14.65
CA THR A 284 31.03 -14.66 14.67
C THR A 284 31.73 -14.21 15.95
N LYS A 285 32.90 -14.79 16.30
CA LYS A 285 33.67 -14.36 17.49
C LYS A 285 34.07 -12.89 17.38
N ALA A 286 34.66 -12.50 16.24
CA ALA A 286 34.99 -11.11 15.95
C ALA A 286 33.74 -10.21 16.01
N GLY A 287 32.61 -10.67 15.46
CA GLY A 287 31.35 -9.93 15.54
C GLY A 287 30.88 -9.67 16.98
N GLN A 288 31.07 -10.63 17.89
CA GLN A 288 30.71 -10.43 19.31
C GLN A 288 31.59 -9.38 19.98
N GLU A 289 32.89 -9.39 19.72
CA GLU A 289 33.83 -8.39 20.26
C GLU A 289 33.45 -6.98 19.77
N VAL A 290 33.26 -6.83 18.46
CA VAL A 290 32.85 -5.55 17.84
C VAL A 290 31.47 -5.10 18.35
N CYS A 291 30.51 -6.02 18.50
CA CYS A 291 29.21 -5.71 19.06
C CYS A 291 29.31 -5.21 20.51
N ALA A 292 30.16 -5.82 21.34
CA ALA A 292 30.36 -5.38 22.73
C ALA A 292 30.89 -3.94 22.80
N GLU A 293 31.83 -3.57 21.92
CA GLU A 293 32.35 -2.21 21.83
C GLU A 293 31.29 -1.20 21.36
N TRP A 294 30.50 -1.56 20.35
CA TRP A 294 29.38 -0.71 19.91
C TRP A 294 28.31 -0.54 20.99
N LEU A 295 28.06 -1.57 21.80
CA LEU A 295 27.19 -1.45 22.98
C LEU A 295 27.79 -0.49 24.03
N GLY A 296 29.11 -0.47 24.20
CA GLY A 296 29.80 0.52 25.04
C GLY A 296 29.61 1.96 24.55
N LEU A 297 29.72 2.20 23.23
CA LEU A 297 29.41 3.51 22.63
C LEU A 297 27.93 3.87 22.78
N ARG A 298 27.03 2.90 22.56
CA ARG A 298 25.59 3.08 22.75
C ARG A 298 25.25 3.50 24.17
N ASP A 299 25.88 2.90 25.17
CA ASP A 299 25.69 3.24 26.58
C ASP A 299 26.24 4.63 26.91
N TRP A 300 27.37 5.02 26.30
CA TRP A 300 27.91 6.39 26.43
C TRP A 300 26.97 7.44 25.82
N LEU A 301 26.55 7.25 24.56
CA LEU A 301 25.59 8.13 23.88
C LEU A 301 24.23 8.17 24.61
N GLY A 302 23.81 7.04 25.18
CA GLY A 302 22.53 6.89 25.87
C GLY A 302 22.51 7.56 27.25
N ALA A 303 23.67 7.78 27.86
CA ALA A 303 23.80 8.51 29.12
C ALA A 303 23.52 10.02 28.96
N ASP A 304 23.67 10.54 27.74
CA ASP A 304 23.43 11.95 27.45
C ASP A 304 22.01 12.16 26.89
N GLU A 305 21.17 12.84 27.68
CA GLU A 305 19.78 13.08 27.31
C GLU A 305 19.61 14.00 26.09
N GLN A 306 20.63 14.79 25.73
CA GLN A 306 20.51 15.76 24.65
C GLN A 306 20.25 15.09 23.31
N PHE A 307 20.89 13.93 23.05
CA PHE A 307 20.73 13.17 21.80
C PHE A 307 19.27 12.81 21.51
N ARG A 308 18.44 12.61 22.53
CA ARG A 308 17.01 12.29 22.37
C ARG A 308 16.21 13.42 21.72
N ARG A 309 16.72 14.66 21.81
CA ARG A 309 16.03 15.89 21.39
C ARG A 309 16.66 16.55 20.16
N LEU A 310 17.82 16.08 19.70
CA LEU A 310 18.51 16.67 18.56
C LEU A 310 17.70 16.51 17.25
N PRO A 311 17.62 17.56 16.42
CA PRO A 311 17.11 17.47 15.05
C PRO A 311 18.18 16.91 14.09
N PRO A 312 17.80 16.50 12.86
CA PRO A 312 18.77 16.04 11.85
C PRO A 312 19.86 17.07 11.53
N ALA A 313 19.52 18.37 11.55
CA ALA A 313 20.48 19.47 11.33
C ALA A 313 21.63 19.51 12.34
N ALA A 314 21.47 18.90 13.52
CA ALA A 314 22.52 18.81 14.52
C ALA A 314 23.73 17.97 14.07
N VAL A 315 23.64 17.26 12.94
CA VAL A 315 24.79 16.57 12.32
C VAL A 315 25.93 17.54 12.00
N ALA A 316 25.64 18.83 11.79
CA ALA A 316 26.68 19.82 11.58
C ALA A 316 27.61 20.02 12.80
N ILE A 317 27.12 19.68 14.00
CA ILE A 317 27.85 19.82 15.27
C ILE A 317 28.35 18.44 15.74
N TRP A 318 27.48 17.44 15.69
CA TRP A 318 27.72 16.11 16.24
C TRP A 318 28.28 15.10 15.22
N ASP A 319 28.28 15.45 13.93
CA ASP A 319 28.80 14.63 12.84
C ASP A 319 28.31 13.16 12.92
N ARG A 320 29.19 12.19 12.67
CA ARG A 320 28.89 10.76 12.70
C ARG A 320 28.32 10.28 14.03
N TYR A 321 28.58 10.93 15.17
CA TYR A 321 27.97 10.54 16.45
C TYR A 321 26.45 10.62 16.41
N LEU A 322 25.88 11.62 15.72
CA LEU A 322 24.43 11.68 15.55
C LEU A 322 23.89 10.53 14.71
N ALA A 323 24.66 10.08 13.72
CA ALA A 323 24.30 8.93 12.88
C ALA A 323 24.28 7.63 13.70
N PHE A 324 25.29 7.38 14.55
CA PHE A 324 25.29 6.25 15.46
C PHE A 324 24.19 6.34 16.52
N ALA A 325 23.96 7.52 17.09
CA ALA A 325 22.85 7.74 18.02
C ALA A 325 21.48 7.49 17.35
N ALA A 326 21.33 7.83 16.06
CA ALA A 326 20.14 7.48 15.28
C ALA A 326 20.03 5.97 15.07
N GLY A 327 21.13 5.30 14.70
CA GLY A 327 21.19 3.84 14.52
C GLY A 327 20.78 3.09 15.78
N PHE A 328 21.34 3.45 16.93
CA PHE A 328 21.02 2.83 18.22
C PHE A 328 19.62 3.18 18.77
N GLY A 329 18.83 3.99 18.06
CA GLY A 329 17.48 4.40 18.48
C GLY A 329 17.46 5.43 19.62
N ILE A 330 18.59 6.09 19.90
CA ILE A 330 18.71 7.13 20.92
C ILE A 330 18.18 8.46 20.39
N ALA A 331 18.56 8.83 19.16
CA ALA A 331 18.16 10.08 18.49
C ALA A 331 16.75 10.00 17.87
N ARG A 332 15.73 9.77 18.71
CA ARG A 332 14.33 9.55 18.28
C ARG A 332 13.74 10.70 17.47
N LYS A 333 14.07 11.96 17.81
CA LYS A 333 13.62 13.13 17.04
C LYS A 333 14.23 13.18 15.65
N THR A 334 15.53 12.88 15.50
CA THR A 334 16.20 12.75 14.20
C THR A 334 15.55 11.67 13.33
N VAL A 335 15.38 10.45 13.87
CA VAL A 335 14.77 9.33 13.13
C VAL A 335 13.32 9.64 12.75
N GLY A 336 12.53 10.19 13.67
CA GLY A 336 11.13 10.57 13.42
C GLY A 336 10.95 11.76 12.49
N ALA A 337 12.00 12.54 12.24
CA ALA A 337 12.01 13.64 11.28
C ALA A 337 12.32 13.20 9.84
N LEU A 338 12.92 12.01 9.65
CA LEU A 338 13.36 11.48 8.36
C LEU A 338 12.56 10.23 7.95
N PRO A 339 11.28 10.38 7.57
CA PRO A 339 10.43 9.26 7.22
C PRO A 339 10.81 8.65 5.86
N LEU A 340 11.59 7.56 5.87
CA LEU A 340 11.99 6.78 4.69
C LEU A 340 11.15 5.50 4.56
N GLY A 341 9.85 5.68 4.30
CA GLY A 341 8.90 4.57 4.16
C GLY A 341 7.97 4.71 2.95
N ALA A 342 6.95 3.86 2.91
CA ALA A 342 5.91 3.91 1.88
C ALA A 342 5.20 5.28 1.88
N ARG A 343 4.80 5.73 0.68
CA ARG A 343 4.09 7.00 0.49
C ARG A 343 2.75 7.02 1.23
N ASP A 344 2.36 8.17 1.77
CA ASP A 344 0.97 8.41 2.17
C ASP A 344 0.09 8.52 0.92
N GLU A 345 -1.04 7.82 0.92
CA GLU A 345 -2.00 7.89 -0.19
C GLU A 345 -2.73 9.24 -0.22
N ARG A 346 -2.96 9.88 0.93
CA ARG A 346 -3.77 11.11 1.04
C ARG A 346 -2.97 12.40 1.10
N ARG A 347 -1.65 12.31 1.06
CA ARG A 347 -0.74 13.46 1.10
C ARG A 347 0.29 13.30 0.00
N ALA A 348 0.65 14.40 -0.64
CA ALA A 348 1.68 14.43 -1.65
C ALA A 348 2.38 15.79 -1.65
N TRP A 349 3.51 15.89 -2.33
CA TRP A 349 4.35 17.09 -2.33
C TRP A 349 4.53 17.60 -3.76
N SER A 350 4.29 18.90 -3.93
CA SER A 350 4.38 19.61 -5.21
C SER A 350 5.50 20.64 -5.15
N THR A 351 6.16 20.86 -6.28
CA THR A 351 7.14 21.93 -6.50
C THR A 351 6.59 23.04 -7.41
N TYR A 352 5.36 22.86 -7.89
CA TYR A 352 4.67 23.81 -8.74
C TYR A 352 4.47 25.14 -8.01
N GLY A 353 4.75 26.25 -8.69
CA GLY A 353 4.80 27.58 -8.07
C GLY A 353 6.16 27.95 -7.46
N GLY A 354 7.19 27.11 -7.63
CA GLY A 354 8.60 27.45 -7.32
C GLY A 354 9.05 27.15 -5.90
N VAL A 355 8.14 26.69 -5.03
CA VAL A 355 8.45 26.28 -3.65
C VAL A 355 7.79 24.94 -3.35
N TRP A 356 8.52 24.09 -2.63
CA TRP A 356 7.98 22.84 -2.11
C TRP A 356 6.82 23.10 -1.15
N HIS A 357 5.67 22.49 -1.41
CA HIS A 357 4.53 22.56 -0.51
C HIS A 357 3.75 21.23 -0.47
N GLU A 358 3.09 20.99 0.65
CA GLU A 358 2.29 19.79 0.88
C GLU A 358 0.87 19.98 0.33
N VAL A 359 0.39 18.98 -0.41
CA VAL A 359 -0.94 18.94 -0.99
C VAL A 359 -1.70 17.74 -0.45
N ARG A 360 -2.90 17.99 0.10
CA ARG A 360 -3.82 16.94 0.56
C ARG A 360 -4.66 16.42 -0.61
N LEU A 361 -4.63 15.11 -0.80
CA LEU A 361 -5.35 14.44 -1.87
C LEU A 361 -6.75 14.05 -1.41
N GLY A 362 -7.75 14.61 -2.08
CA GLY A 362 -9.14 14.19 -1.96
C GLY A 362 -9.44 13.09 -2.98
N TYR A 363 -9.62 11.86 -2.50
CA TYR A 363 -10.32 10.82 -3.25
C TYR A 363 -11.80 10.94 -2.90
N ASP A 364 -12.61 11.29 -3.88
CA ASP A 364 -14.05 11.36 -3.66
C ASP A 364 -14.63 9.94 -3.81
N ALA A 365 -15.32 9.46 -2.77
CA ALA A 365 -15.85 8.10 -2.72
C ALA A 365 -16.94 7.86 -3.79
N ALA A 366 -17.59 8.94 -4.24
CA ALA A 366 -18.51 8.89 -5.38
C ALA A 366 -17.76 8.63 -6.71
N THR A 367 -16.52 9.10 -6.81
CA THR A 367 -15.63 8.98 -7.97
C THR A 367 -14.86 7.66 -7.96
N GLU A 368 -14.41 7.19 -6.80
CA GLU A 368 -13.70 5.91 -6.60
C GLU A 368 -14.51 4.66 -7.00
N ARG A 369 -15.84 4.77 -7.18
CA ARG A 369 -16.67 3.60 -7.51
C ARG A 369 -17.49 3.71 -8.80
N ARG A 370 -17.56 4.88 -9.45
CA ARG A 370 -18.64 5.11 -10.46
C ARG A 370 -18.32 5.96 -11.67
N VAL A 371 -17.23 6.71 -11.73
CA VAL A 371 -17.01 7.64 -12.87
C VAL A 371 -16.40 6.91 -14.05
N ARG A 372 -17.29 6.25 -14.82
CA ARG A 372 -17.01 5.76 -16.17
C ARG A 372 -16.86 6.94 -17.12
N HIS A 373 -16.10 6.74 -18.20
CA HIS A 373 -15.97 7.69 -19.31
C HIS A 373 -17.32 8.38 -19.64
N PRO A 374 -17.40 9.71 -19.79
CA PRO A 374 -18.67 10.45 -19.91
C PRO A 374 -19.63 9.94 -20.99
N LYS A 375 -19.12 9.47 -22.14
CA LYS A 375 -19.92 8.76 -23.16
C LYS A 375 -20.66 7.52 -22.62
N ARG A 376 -20.03 6.72 -21.75
CA ARG A 376 -20.70 5.59 -21.08
C ARG A 376 -21.77 6.09 -20.13
N SER A 377 -21.52 7.18 -19.41
CA SER A 377 -22.51 7.81 -18.53
C SER A 377 -23.74 8.31 -19.30
N VAL A 378 -23.55 8.94 -20.47
CA VAL A 378 -24.64 9.32 -21.39
C VAL A 378 -25.43 8.10 -21.85
N HIS A 379 -24.74 7.06 -22.35
CA HIS A 379 -25.41 5.84 -22.81
C HIS A 379 -26.21 5.16 -21.69
N ILE A 380 -25.66 5.12 -20.48
CA ILE A 380 -26.34 4.58 -19.29
C ILE A 380 -27.56 5.44 -18.93
N ALA A 381 -27.43 6.77 -18.90
CA ALA A 381 -28.53 7.67 -18.56
C ALA A 381 -29.68 7.59 -19.59
N LEU A 382 -29.37 7.56 -20.89
CA LEU A 382 -30.36 7.37 -21.95
C LEU A 382 -31.11 6.04 -21.80
N ARG A 383 -30.40 4.94 -21.55
CA ARG A 383 -31.02 3.63 -21.28
C ARG A 383 -31.95 3.66 -20.07
N ARG A 384 -31.59 4.40 -19.01
CA ARG A 384 -32.41 4.56 -17.79
C ARG A 384 -33.67 5.37 -18.06
N ILE A 385 -33.55 6.47 -18.80
CA ILE A 385 -34.70 7.32 -19.18
C ILE A 385 -35.65 6.51 -20.08
N ALA A 386 -35.12 5.76 -21.06
CA ALA A 386 -35.92 4.89 -21.92
C ALA A 386 -36.69 3.81 -21.12
N ALA A 387 -36.05 3.18 -20.14
CA ALA A 387 -36.72 2.20 -19.27
C ALA A 387 -37.82 2.83 -18.41
N CYS A 388 -37.62 4.05 -17.90
CA CYS A 388 -38.66 4.78 -17.17
C CYS A 388 -39.85 5.13 -18.08
N LEU A 389 -39.58 5.57 -19.32
CA LEU A 389 -40.62 5.88 -20.30
C LEU A 389 -41.45 4.65 -20.69
N MET A 390 -40.85 3.46 -20.74
CA MET A 390 -41.58 2.21 -21.02
C MET A 390 -42.63 1.86 -19.94
N LEU A 391 -42.49 2.36 -18.72
CA LEU A 391 -43.44 2.09 -17.62
C LEU A 391 -44.63 3.06 -17.61
N VAL A 392 -44.51 4.21 -18.28
CA VAL A 392 -45.55 5.25 -18.30
C VAL A 392 -46.87 4.76 -18.91
N PRO A 393 -46.91 4.05 -20.05
CA PRO A 393 -48.17 3.55 -20.61
C PRO A 393 -48.92 2.60 -19.67
N GLY A 394 -48.19 1.76 -18.91
CA GLY A 394 -48.78 0.86 -17.91
C GLY A 394 -49.42 1.63 -16.76
N LEU A 395 -48.74 2.65 -16.24
CA LEU A 395 -49.28 3.53 -15.19
C LEU A 395 -50.51 4.33 -15.69
N VAL A 396 -50.45 4.86 -16.92
CA VAL A 396 -51.57 5.57 -17.56
C VAL A 396 -52.75 4.65 -17.78
N TRP A 397 -52.52 3.41 -18.23
CA TRP A 397 -53.58 2.41 -18.39
C TRP A 397 -54.26 2.09 -17.05
N ILE A 398 -53.50 1.87 -15.98
CA ILE A 398 -54.03 1.62 -14.63
C ILE A 398 -54.86 2.81 -14.13
N ALA A 399 -54.39 4.04 -14.35
CA ALA A 399 -55.08 5.27 -13.95
C ALA A 399 -56.35 5.56 -14.78
N ALA A 400 -56.35 5.21 -16.07
CA ALA A 400 -57.49 5.43 -16.98
C ALA A 400 -58.66 4.48 -16.69
N HIS A 401 -58.40 3.26 -16.23
CA HIS A 401 -59.42 2.29 -15.88
C HIS A 401 -59.98 2.57 -14.48
N LYS A 402 -60.81 3.61 -14.31
CA LYS A 402 -61.32 4.05 -12.98
C LYS A 402 -62.27 3.06 -12.27
N HIS A 403 -62.71 2.00 -12.93
CA HIS A 403 -63.65 1.02 -12.38
C HIS A 403 -62.93 -0.12 -11.64
N TRP A 404 -62.18 0.21 -10.59
CA TRP A 404 -61.57 -0.77 -9.68
C TRP A 404 -62.47 -1.12 -8.47
N MET A 405 -63.80 -1.04 -8.60
CA MET A 405 -64.71 -1.54 -7.56
C MET A 405 -64.73 -3.07 -7.60
N MET A 406 -63.79 -3.70 -6.92
CA MET A 406 -63.87 -5.13 -6.64
C MET A 406 -64.86 -5.35 -5.49
N ARG A 407 -66.09 -5.75 -5.82
CA ARG A 407 -67.02 -6.28 -4.81
C ARG A 407 -66.57 -7.69 -4.43
N LEU A 408 -66.17 -7.84 -3.17
CA LEU A 408 -65.94 -9.14 -2.55
C LEU A 408 -67.29 -9.87 -2.36
N PRO A 409 -67.32 -11.22 -2.40
CA PRO A 409 -66.18 -12.13 -2.47
C PRO A 409 -65.67 -12.30 -3.90
N LEU A 410 -64.35 -12.19 -4.07
CA LEU A 410 -63.67 -12.51 -5.32
C LEU A 410 -63.55 -14.03 -5.42
N GLU A 411 -63.92 -14.62 -6.57
CA GLU A 411 -63.54 -16.00 -6.86
C GLU A 411 -62.01 -16.10 -6.83
N HIS A 412 -61.48 -17.18 -6.22
CA HIS A 412 -60.07 -17.44 -5.88
C HIS A 412 -59.03 -17.14 -6.98
N GLY A 413 -59.43 -16.93 -8.24
CA GLY A 413 -58.55 -16.64 -9.37
C GLY A 413 -58.32 -15.16 -9.69
N THR A 414 -59.11 -14.22 -9.17
CA THR A 414 -59.04 -12.79 -9.58
C THR A 414 -58.14 -11.96 -8.66
N ASP A 415 -58.12 -12.26 -7.36
CA ASP A 415 -57.25 -11.64 -6.37
C ASP A 415 -55.77 -11.85 -6.68
N VAL A 416 -55.41 -13.09 -7.03
CA VAL A 416 -54.02 -13.45 -7.36
C VAL A 416 -53.52 -12.60 -8.52
N LYS A 417 -54.35 -12.34 -9.54
CA LYS A 417 -53.95 -11.66 -10.79
C LYS A 417 -53.63 -10.17 -10.60
N VAL A 418 -54.40 -9.44 -9.80
CA VAL A 418 -54.16 -8.01 -9.59
C VAL A 418 -52.91 -7.78 -8.74
N PHE A 419 -52.77 -8.54 -7.66
CA PHE A 419 -51.58 -8.44 -6.81
C PHE A 419 -50.32 -9.01 -7.46
N THR A 420 -50.41 -10.08 -8.29
CA THR A 420 -49.27 -10.47 -9.13
C THR A 420 -48.92 -9.40 -10.14
N THR A 421 -49.88 -8.69 -10.73
CA THR A 421 -49.55 -7.64 -11.71
C THR A 421 -48.83 -6.46 -11.06
N ILE A 422 -49.25 -6.02 -9.87
CA ILE A 422 -48.56 -4.98 -9.10
C ILE A 422 -47.19 -5.47 -8.61
N ALA A 423 -47.11 -6.70 -8.10
CA ALA A 423 -45.84 -7.29 -7.66
C ALA A 423 -44.87 -7.51 -8.84
N ILE A 424 -45.36 -7.89 -10.03
CA ILE A 424 -44.57 -8.01 -11.26
C ILE A 424 -44.12 -6.63 -11.73
N ALA A 425 -44.97 -5.59 -11.66
CA ALA A 425 -44.57 -4.23 -12.01
C ALA A 425 -43.50 -3.68 -11.07
N VAL A 426 -43.67 -3.88 -9.76
CA VAL A 426 -42.68 -3.51 -8.73
C VAL A 426 -41.40 -4.33 -8.90
N ALA A 427 -41.50 -5.63 -9.15
CA ALA A 427 -40.36 -6.50 -9.43
C ALA A 427 -39.65 -6.10 -10.73
N CYS A 428 -40.35 -5.69 -11.78
CA CYS A 428 -39.76 -5.18 -13.03
C CYS A 428 -39.02 -3.85 -12.80
N VAL A 429 -39.57 -2.95 -11.97
CA VAL A 429 -38.88 -1.72 -11.56
C VAL A 429 -37.62 -2.05 -10.77
N ILE A 430 -37.69 -2.97 -9.82
CA ILE A 430 -36.56 -3.41 -8.99
C ILE A 430 -35.51 -4.16 -9.83
N VAL A 431 -35.92 -5.03 -10.75
CA VAL A 431 -35.04 -5.77 -11.67
C VAL A 431 -34.35 -4.81 -12.63
N SER A 432 -35.06 -3.78 -13.13
CA SER A 432 -34.46 -2.70 -13.93
C SER A 432 -33.42 -1.90 -13.13
N VAL A 433 -33.73 -1.59 -11.86
CA VAL A 433 -32.81 -0.94 -10.89
C VAL A 433 -31.69 -1.87 -10.40
N SER A 434 -31.81 -3.19 -10.58
CA SER A 434 -30.81 -4.18 -10.19
C SER A 434 -29.84 -4.51 -11.34
N LEU A 435 -30.37 -4.61 -12.57
CA LEU A 435 -29.57 -4.73 -13.80
C LEU A 435 -28.71 -3.47 -14.07
N TYR A 436 -29.09 -2.34 -13.46
CA TYR A 436 -28.33 -1.08 -13.31
C TYR A 436 -26.89 -1.21 -12.77
N ASN A 437 -26.58 -2.22 -11.95
CA ASN A 437 -25.33 -2.27 -11.17
C ASN A 437 -24.30 -3.30 -11.65
N VAL A 438 -24.63 -4.04 -12.71
CA VAL A 438 -23.73 -5.05 -13.28
C VAL A 438 -22.69 -4.34 -14.14
N GLY A 439 -21.52 -4.06 -13.57
CA GLY A 439 -20.29 -4.06 -14.36
C GLY A 439 -20.07 -5.44 -14.96
N ASN A 440 -19.07 -5.62 -15.83
CA ASN A 440 -18.81 -6.91 -16.48
C ASN A 440 -18.66 -8.09 -15.48
N ARG A 441 -18.53 -7.85 -14.16
CA ARG A 441 -18.66 -8.83 -13.08
C ARG A 441 -19.45 -8.25 -11.88
N PRO A 442 -20.59 -8.81 -11.47
CA PRO A 442 -21.31 -8.35 -10.28
C PRO A 442 -20.54 -8.75 -8.99
N SER A 443 -20.32 -7.81 -8.07
CA SER A 443 -19.67 -8.10 -6.78
C SER A 443 -20.62 -8.85 -5.83
N ARG A 444 -20.09 -9.64 -4.88
CA ARG A 444 -20.89 -10.43 -3.91
C ARG A 444 -21.89 -9.57 -3.12
N GLY A 445 -21.48 -8.36 -2.71
CA GLY A 445 -22.36 -7.42 -2.01
C GLY A 445 -23.49 -6.86 -2.90
N GLN A 446 -23.23 -6.69 -4.20
CA GLN A 446 -24.29 -6.29 -5.15
C GLN A 446 -25.29 -7.42 -5.38
N ILE A 447 -24.85 -8.68 -5.45
CA ILE A 447 -25.77 -9.83 -5.58
C ILE A 447 -26.69 -9.91 -4.35
N ILE A 448 -26.15 -9.73 -3.15
CA ILE A 448 -26.93 -9.75 -1.90
C ILE A 448 -27.89 -8.56 -1.84
N ALA A 449 -27.46 -7.36 -2.21
CA ALA A 449 -28.34 -6.18 -2.25
C ALA A 449 -29.47 -6.37 -3.27
N ILE A 450 -29.18 -6.88 -4.46
CA ILE A 450 -30.18 -7.21 -5.48
C ILE A 450 -31.19 -8.23 -4.93
N ALA A 451 -30.70 -9.30 -4.29
CA ALA A 451 -31.57 -10.29 -3.67
C ALA A 451 -32.45 -9.67 -2.57
N PHE A 452 -31.90 -8.82 -1.70
CA PHE A 452 -32.66 -8.13 -0.65
C PHE A 452 -33.71 -7.18 -1.22
N TYR A 453 -33.37 -6.37 -2.23
CA TYR A 453 -34.30 -5.45 -2.88
C TYR A 453 -35.40 -6.16 -3.67
N ILE A 454 -35.17 -7.37 -4.18
CA ILE A 454 -36.20 -8.20 -4.83
C ILE A 454 -37.08 -8.90 -3.78
N LEU A 455 -36.46 -9.50 -2.76
CA LEU A 455 -37.14 -10.36 -1.79
C LEU A 455 -37.89 -9.59 -0.72
N ALA A 456 -37.38 -8.46 -0.22
CA ALA A 456 -38.02 -7.73 0.88
C ALA A 456 -39.35 -7.06 0.48
N PRO A 457 -39.46 -6.37 -0.68
CA PRO A 457 -40.73 -5.84 -1.15
C PRO A 457 -41.70 -6.94 -1.58
N GLY A 458 -41.18 -8.04 -2.17
CA GLY A 458 -41.99 -9.22 -2.49
C GLY A 458 -42.58 -9.87 -1.24
N ALA A 459 -41.80 -10.00 -0.16
CA ALA A 459 -42.24 -10.51 1.13
C ALA A 459 -43.20 -9.54 1.85
N LEU A 460 -42.98 -8.23 1.74
CA LEU A 460 -43.88 -7.21 2.31
C LEU A 460 -45.22 -7.19 1.56
N LEU A 461 -45.20 -7.26 0.23
CA LEU A 461 -46.41 -7.36 -0.59
C LEU A 461 -47.15 -8.68 -0.34
N TRP A 462 -46.43 -9.79 -0.19
CA TRP A 462 -47.01 -11.06 0.21
C TRP A 462 -47.62 -10.98 1.61
N TYR A 463 -46.93 -10.38 2.58
CA TYR A 463 -47.43 -10.20 3.96
C TYR A 463 -48.66 -9.30 4.00
N VAL A 464 -48.65 -8.17 3.31
CA VAL A 464 -49.78 -7.22 3.23
C VAL A 464 -50.96 -7.85 2.49
N SER A 465 -50.72 -8.56 1.38
CA SER A 465 -51.75 -9.34 0.70
C SER A 465 -52.34 -10.41 1.63
N HIS A 466 -51.51 -11.20 2.30
CA HIS A 466 -51.94 -12.27 3.19
C HIS A 466 -52.72 -11.76 4.41
N SER A 467 -52.27 -10.65 5.01
CA SER A 467 -52.96 -10.01 6.15
C SER A 467 -54.26 -9.32 5.74
N LEU A 468 -54.35 -8.70 4.54
CA LEU A 468 -55.60 -8.13 4.04
C LEU A 468 -56.62 -9.21 3.66
N THR A 469 -56.16 -10.35 3.13
CA THR A 469 -57.01 -11.50 2.79
C THR A 469 -57.67 -12.12 4.03
N MET A 470 -57.01 -12.04 5.19
CA MET A 470 -57.52 -12.56 6.46
C MET A 470 -58.56 -11.66 7.14
N THR A 471 -58.78 -10.41 6.68
CA THR A 471 -59.54 -9.41 7.45
C THR A 471 -60.74 -8.76 6.74
N ASN A 472 -61.20 -9.26 5.57
CA ASN A 472 -62.41 -8.79 4.86
C ASN A 472 -62.54 -7.26 4.74
N TYR A 473 -61.45 -6.56 4.39
CA TYR A 473 -61.44 -5.11 4.24
C TYR A 473 -61.79 -4.70 2.80
N GLU A 474 -62.75 -3.78 2.63
CA GLU A 474 -62.99 -3.10 1.35
C GLU A 474 -61.80 -2.19 1.01
N VAL A 475 -61.10 -2.47 -0.10
CA VAL A 475 -60.01 -1.61 -0.57
C VAL A 475 -60.61 -0.37 -1.22
N SER A 476 -60.72 0.71 -0.45
CA SER A 476 -61.15 2.02 -0.97
C SER A 476 -60.24 2.49 -2.11
N HIS A 477 -60.83 3.08 -3.16
CA HIS A 477 -60.14 3.73 -4.29
C HIS A 477 -58.99 4.66 -3.86
N THR A 478 -59.06 5.21 -2.64
CA THR A 478 -58.08 6.11 -2.06
C THR A 478 -56.69 5.46 -1.92
N TYR A 479 -56.59 4.19 -1.52
CA TYR A 479 -55.29 3.52 -1.31
C TYR A 479 -54.56 3.20 -2.62
N VAL A 480 -55.29 2.79 -3.66
CA VAL A 480 -54.74 2.60 -5.01
C VAL A 480 -54.27 3.93 -5.59
N GLY A 481 -55.02 5.01 -5.34
CA GLY A 481 -54.62 6.37 -5.67
C GLY A 481 -53.31 6.79 -5.00
N TYR A 482 -53.16 6.54 -3.68
CA TYR A 482 -51.91 6.82 -2.97
C TYR A 482 -50.72 6.00 -3.49
N GLY A 483 -50.93 4.73 -3.83
CA GLY A 483 -49.90 3.87 -4.43
C GLY A 483 -49.43 4.37 -5.81
N LEU A 484 -50.37 4.77 -6.68
CA LEU A 484 -50.06 5.35 -7.99
C LEU A 484 -49.32 6.68 -7.88
N ILE A 485 -49.73 7.56 -6.96
CA ILE A 485 -49.05 8.82 -6.69
C ILE A 485 -47.63 8.54 -6.20
N ALA A 486 -47.45 7.69 -5.19
CA ALA A 486 -46.13 7.36 -4.65
C ALA A 486 -45.19 6.76 -5.71
N MET A 487 -45.68 5.84 -6.54
CA MET A 487 -44.91 5.24 -7.64
C MET A 487 -44.54 6.26 -8.71
N SER A 488 -45.48 7.13 -9.10
CA SER A 488 -45.24 8.19 -10.09
C SER A 488 -44.25 9.24 -9.58
N THR A 489 -44.35 9.62 -8.30
CA THR A 489 -43.39 10.52 -7.65
C THR A 489 -42.00 9.90 -7.59
N LEU A 490 -41.88 8.62 -7.22
CA LEU A 490 -40.59 7.93 -7.21
C LEU A 490 -39.97 7.86 -8.62
N LEU A 491 -40.77 7.50 -9.64
CA LEU A 491 -40.31 7.44 -11.03
C LEU A 491 -39.89 8.82 -11.55
N ALA A 492 -40.62 9.88 -11.18
CA ALA A 492 -40.28 11.26 -11.52
C ALA A 492 -38.96 11.69 -10.86
N LEU A 493 -38.75 11.39 -9.58
CA LEU A 493 -37.49 11.69 -8.88
C LEU A 493 -36.30 10.93 -9.49
N VAL A 494 -36.48 9.65 -9.81
CA VAL A 494 -35.45 8.83 -10.48
C VAL A 494 -35.15 9.37 -11.88
N THR A 495 -36.17 9.75 -12.64
CA THR A 495 -36.00 10.33 -13.99
C THR A 495 -35.31 11.68 -13.91
N ALA A 496 -35.72 12.55 -12.99
CA ALA A 496 -35.11 13.86 -12.75
C ALA A 496 -33.63 13.72 -12.39
N TRP A 497 -33.27 12.79 -11.48
CA TRP A 497 -31.88 12.51 -11.15
C TRP A 497 -31.07 12.01 -12.37
N ASN A 498 -31.65 11.13 -13.19
CA ASN A 498 -30.99 10.66 -14.41
C ASN A 498 -30.83 11.76 -15.47
N LEU A 499 -31.78 12.69 -15.56
CA LEU A 499 -31.64 13.88 -16.40
C LEU A 499 -30.52 14.78 -15.88
N VAL A 500 -30.41 15.01 -14.57
CA VAL A 500 -29.28 15.76 -13.98
C VAL A 500 -27.94 15.10 -14.34
N LEU A 501 -27.83 13.78 -14.25
CA LEU A 501 -26.62 13.06 -14.65
C LEU A 501 -26.35 13.12 -16.17
N LEU A 502 -27.40 13.05 -17.00
CA LEU A 502 -27.29 13.17 -18.45
C LEU A 502 -26.79 14.56 -18.84
N PHE A 503 -27.42 15.61 -18.31
CA PHE A 503 -27.01 16.99 -18.52
C PHE A 503 -25.60 17.24 -18.00
N GLY A 504 -25.26 16.73 -16.81
CA GLY A 504 -23.90 16.78 -16.28
C GLY A 504 -22.88 16.10 -17.22
N ALA A 505 -23.23 14.96 -17.82
CA ALA A 505 -22.31 14.21 -18.69
C ALA A 505 -22.17 14.84 -20.08
N LEU A 506 -23.25 15.41 -20.62
CA LEU A 506 -23.23 16.20 -21.84
C LEU A 506 -22.46 17.51 -21.64
N ALA A 507 -22.66 18.17 -20.50
CA ALA A 507 -21.89 19.35 -20.11
C ALA A 507 -20.39 19.02 -19.98
N ASP A 508 -20.02 17.88 -19.40
CA ASP A 508 -18.62 17.42 -19.32
C ASP A 508 -17.98 17.22 -20.71
N LEU A 509 -18.76 16.72 -21.67
CA LEU A 509 -18.32 16.49 -23.05
C LEU A 509 -18.14 17.80 -23.84
N ALA A 510 -19.00 18.78 -23.59
CA ALA A 510 -19.08 20.05 -24.30
C ALA A 510 -18.20 21.15 -23.68
N LEU A 511 -18.17 21.24 -22.35
CA LEU A 511 -17.46 22.26 -21.58
C LEU A 511 -16.21 21.63 -20.96
N ARG A 512 -15.09 21.83 -21.64
CA ARG A 512 -13.77 21.37 -21.19
C ARG A 512 -12.99 22.54 -20.63
N GLU A 513 -12.42 22.34 -19.47
CA GLU A 513 -11.51 23.28 -18.82
C GLU A 513 -10.07 22.79 -19.01
N GLN A 514 -9.17 23.69 -19.37
CA GLN A 514 -7.73 23.44 -19.34
C GLN A 514 -7.17 23.83 -17.98
N ILE A 515 -6.43 22.92 -17.36
CA ILE A 515 -5.70 23.18 -16.13
C ILE A 515 -4.24 22.83 -16.37
N ALA A 516 -3.36 23.79 -16.17
CA ALA A 516 -1.92 23.57 -16.12
C ALA A 516 -1.49 23.34 -14.66
N GLY A 517 -0.62 22.36 -14.43
CA GLY A 517 -0.14 22.04 -13.10
C GLY A 517 0.86 20.89 -13.07
N GLU A 518 1.35 20.56 -11.88
CA GLU A 518 2.26 19.42 -11.67
C GLU A 518 1.49 18.15 -11.29
N VAL A 519 1.84 17.02 -11.90
CA VAL A 519 1.30 15.72 -11.50
C VAL A 519 1.89 15.32 -10.15
N VAL A 520 1.10 15.47 -9.09
CA VAL A 520 1.56 15.17 -7.73
C VAL A 520 1.37 13.69 -7.39
N ARG A 521 0.38 13.02 -8.03
CA ARG A 521 0.10 11.60 -7.76
C ARG A 521 -0.47 10.88 -8.95
N ILE A 522 0.03 9.66 -9.16
CA ILE A 522 -0.49 8.70 -10.12
C ILE A 522 -0.90 7.42 -9.37
N ARG A 523 -2.12 6.95 -9.65
CA ARG A 523 -2.65 5.70 -9.13
C ARG A 523 -3.12 4.82 -10.28
N ASP A 524 -2.43 3.70 -10.48
CA ASP A 524 -2.84 2.63 -11.38
C ASP A 524 -3.38 1.46 -10.56
N ARG A 525 -4.70 1.27 -10.55
CA ARG A 525 -5.32 0.00 -10.17
C ARG A 525 -6.00 -0.55 -11.41
N SER A 526 -6.02 -1.88 -11.56
CA SER A 526 -6.45 -2.60 -12.77
C SER A 526 -7.79 -2.17 -13.38
N GLU A 527 -8.67 -1.53 -12.61
CA GLU A 527 -9.96 -1.02 -13.10
C GLU A 527 -10.15 0.51 -12.97
N ASP A 528 -9.25 1.24 -12.29
CA ASP A 528 -9.40 2.66 -11.95
C ASP A 528 -8.06 3.41 -11.94
N ARG A 529 -7.83 4.23 -12.98
CA ARG A 529 -6.65 5.10 -13.09
C ARG A 529 -6.98 6.52 -12.71
N HIS A 530 -6.25 7.06 -11.74
CA HIS A 530 -6.44 8.41 -11.25
C HIS A 530 -5.13 9.19 -11.26
N ILE A 531 -5.20 10.47 -11.64
CA ILE A 531 -4.10 11.42 -11.49
C ILE A 531 -4.56 12.60 -10.64
N ALA A 532 -3.68 13.12 -9.80
CA ALA A 532 -3.88 14.39 -9.10
C ALA A 532 -2.91 15.41 -9.66
N VAL A 533 -3.44 16.53 -10.16
CA VAL A 533 -2.63 17.62 -10.71
C VAL A 533 -2.82 18.86 -9.85
N ASP A 534 -1.72 19.41 -9.35
CA ASP A 534 -1.71 20.63 -8.54
C ASP A 534 -1.55 21.86 -9.45
N PRO A 535 -2.58 22.74 -9.51
CA PRO A 535 -2.50 23.99 -10.25
C PRO A 535 -1.71 25.09 -9.52
N GLY A 536 -1.18 24.83 -8.33
CA GLY A 536 -0.42 25.76 -7.50
C GLY A 536 -1.29 26.57 -6.55
N GLY A 537 -0.75 26.85 -5.36
CA GLY A 537 -1.39 27.72 -4.36
C GLY A 537 -2.62 27.11 -3.67
N VAL A 538 -2.83 25.78 -3.78
CA VAL A 538 -3.97 25.09 -3.17
C VAL A 538 -3.50 24.03 -2.16
N GLU A 539 -4.10 24.00 -0.97
CA GLU A 539 -3.78 22.98 0.04
C GLU A 539 -4.40 21.60 -0.25
N LYS A 540 -5.44 21.57 -1.09
CA LYS A 540 -6.22 20.36 -1.37
C LYS A 540 -6.50 20.20 -2.85
N VAL A 541 -6.04 19.08 -3.41
CA VAL A 541 -6.23 18.71 -4.82
C VAL A 541 -7.12 17.47 -4.89
N ARG A 542 -8.02 17.46 -5.88
CA ARG A 542 -8.86 16.30 -6.18
C ARG A 542 -8.14 15.38 -7.15
N ALA A 543 -8.16 14.08 -6.88
CA ALA A 543 -7.70 13.08 -7.84
C ALA A 543 -8.80 12.83 -8.87
N TRP A 544 -8.43 12.87 -10.15
CA TRP A 544 -9.33 12.77 -11.28
C TRP A 544 -9.12 11.48 -12.07
N PRO A 545 -10.20 10.84 -12.57
CA PRO A 545 -10.09 9.66 -13.42
C PRO A 545 -9.55 10.02 -14.81
N VAL A 546 -8.65 9.16 -15.33
CA VAL A 546 -7.93 9.36 -16.61
C VAL A 546 -8.20 8.22 -17.60
N ALA A 547 -8.28 8.57 -18.88
CA ALA A 547 -8.32 7.58 -19.96
C ALA A 547 -7.00 6.79 -20.07
N GLY A 548 -7.09 5.48 -20.27
CA GLY A 548 -5.91 4.60 -20.28
C GLY A 548 -4.84 4.95 -21.31
N SER A 549 -5.20 5.59 -22.43
CA SER A 549 -4.27 6.08 -23.46
C SER A 549 -3.53 7.35 -23.03
N ALA A 550 -4.20 8.27 -22.35
CA ALA A 550 -3.62 9.50 -21.80
C ALA A 550 -2.78 9.23 -20.54
N PHE A 551 -2.82 8.01 -20.00
CA PHE A 551 -2.02 7.57 -18.87
C PHE A 551 -0.58 7.17 -19.25
N ALA A 552 -0.36 6.76 -20.50
CA ALA A 552 0.91 6.19 -20.92
C ALA A 552 2.01 7.26 -20.97
N GLY A 553 3.12 7.04 -20.24
CA GLY A 553 4.27 7.94 -20.22
C GLY A 553 4.16 9.13 -19.25
N LEU A 554 3.15 9.16 -18.38
CA LEU A 554 3.05 10.15 -17.30
C LEU A 554 3.91 9.76 -16.09
N GLU A 555 4.66 10.72 -15.57
CA GLU A 555 5.48 10.57 -14.37
C GLU A 555 5.05 11.56 -13.27
N GLU A 556 5.19 11.14 -12.01
CA GLU A 556 4.95 12.03 -10.86
C GLU A 556 6.03 13.12 -10.81
N GLY A 557 5.63 14.39 -10.81
CA GLY A 557 6.52 15.56 -10.93
C GLY A 557 6.59 16.16 -12.33
N ALA A 558 5.99 15.52 -13.34
CA ALA A 558 5.86 16.14 -14.65
C ALA A 558 4.88 17.33 -14.58
N THR A 559 5.22 18.42 -15.27
CA THR A 559 4.29 19.53 -15.48
C THR A 559 3.44 19.22 -16.70
N VAL A 560 2.12 19.23 -16.51
CA VAL A 560 1.15 18.82 -17.52
C VAL A 560 0.07 19.88 -17.72
N THR A 561 -0.48 19.92 -18.92
CA THR A 561 -1.74 20.58 -19.20
C THR A 561 -2.81 19.51 -19.41
N VAL A 562 -3.83 19.51 -18.56
CA VAL A 562 -4.94 18.55 -18.61
C VAL A 562 -6.21 19.18 -19.14
N GLN A 563 -6.90 18.48 -20.04
CA GLN A 563 -8.26 18.81 -20.42
C GLN A 563 -9.24 17.98 -19.60
N ARG A 564 -9.96 18.65 -18.69
CA ARG A 564 -10.96 18.00 -17.84
C ARG A 564 -12.37 18.49 -18.13
N GLY A 565 -13.34 17.62 -17.86
CA GLY A 565 -14.73 18.03 -17.76
C GLY A 565 -15.02 18.76 -16.45
N ARG A 566 -15.92 19.75 -16.49
CA ARG A 566 -16.23 20.63 -15.35
C ARG A 566 -17.01 19.95 -14.21
N TRP A 567 -17.81 18.92 -14.51
CA TRP A 567 -18.79 18.36 -13.56
C TRP A 567 -18.29 17.07 -12.93
N PHE A 568 -17.86 16.10 -13.76
CA PHE A 568 -17.32 14.83 -13.26
C PHE A 568 -15.81 14.84 -13.07
N GLY A 569 -15.12 15.84 -13.64
CA GLY A 569 -13.66 15.93 -13.55
C GLY A 569 -12.94 14.84 -14.34
N TYR A 570 -13.58 14.24 -15.35
CA TYR A 570 -12.93 13.23 -16.17
C TYR A 570 -11.89 13.88 -17.07
N ILE A 571 -10.69 13.30 -17.12
CA ILE A 571 -9.59 13.81 -17.94
C ILE A 571 -9.59 13.10 -19.28
N TYR A 572 -9.76 13.89 -20.33
CA TYR A 572 -9.86 13.42 -21.71
C TYR A 572 -8.50 13.33 -22.39
N ASP A 573 -7.64 14.30 -22.10
CA ASP A 573 -6.33 14.45 -22.72
C ASP A 573 -5.34 15.06 -21.72
N VAL A 574 -4.09 14.65 -21.85
CA VAL A 574 -2.99 15.10 -21.01
C VAL A 574 -1.79 15.36 -21.91
N SER A 575 -1.34 16.60 -21.97
CA SER A 575 -0.10 16.97 -22.64
C SER A 575 0.98 17.27 -21.61
N VAL A 576 2.13 16.62 -21.76
CA VAL A 576 3.30 16.88 -20.91
C VAL A 576 3.99 18.14 -21.43
N THR A 577 4.02 19.18 -20.61
CA THR A 577 4.69 20.46 -20.90
C THR A 577 6.15 20.40 -20.50
N THR A 578 6.45 19.76 -19.37
CA THR A 578 7.82 19.56 -18.88
C THR A 578 7.90 18.19 -18.24
N ALA A 579 8.91 17.41 -18.63
CA ALA A 579 9.18 16.11 -18.04
C ALA A 579 9.48 16.25 -16.53
N SER A 580 9.27 15.17 -15.78
CA SER A 580 9.55 15.19 -14.35
C SER A 580 11.04 15.42 -14.11
N ALA A 581 11.38 16.39 -13.26
CA ALA A 581 12.74 16.49 -12.71
C ALA A 581 12.99 15.42 -11.64
N ARG A 582 11.93 14.77 -11.13
CA ARG A 582 11.98 13.69 -10.13
C ARG A 582 12.01 12.35 -10.85
N GLY A 583 13.04 11.56 -10.60
CA GLY A 583 13.17 10.21 -11.14
C GLY A 583 12.20 9.23 -10.48
N SER A 584 11.65 8.30 -11.25
CA SER A 584 10.89 7.17 -10.71
C SER A 584 11.85 6.10 -10.19
N LEU A 585 12.08 6.06 -8.86
CA LEU A 585 12.95 5.08 -8.21
C LEU A 585 12.61 3.61 -8.49
N PHE A 586 11.38 3.36 -8.96
CA PHE A 586 10.84 2.02 -9.16
C PHE A 586 10.61 1.67 -10.64
N ALA A 587 10.94 2.54 -11.60
CA ALA A 587 10.77 2.22 -13.02
C ALA A 587 11.72 1.12 -13.52
N GLU A 588 12.86 0.92 -12.86
CA GLU A 588 13.78 -0.19 -13.17
C GLU A 588 13.35 -1.54 -12.55
N ALA A 589 12.25 -1.57 -11.79
CA ALA A 589 11.86 -2.72 -10.98
C ALA A 589 10.57 -3.45 -11.42
N VAL A 590 10.19 -3.33 -12.71
CA VAL A 590 9.03 -3.94 -13.41
C VAL A 590 7.81 -3.04 -13.53
#